data_AF-A0A967KLA1-F1
#
_entry.id   AF-A0A967KLA1-F1
#
_cell.length_a   1.000
_cell.length_b   1.000
_cell.length_c   1.000
_cell.angle_alpha   90.00
_cell.angle_beta   90.00
_cell.angle_gamma   90.00
#
_symmetry.space_group_name_H-M   'P 1'
#
loop_
_entity.id
_entity.type
_entity.pdbx_description
1 polymer ?
#
loop_
_entity_poly.entity_id
_entity_poly.type
_entity_poly.pdbx_seq_one_letter_code
_entity_poly.pdbx_strand_id
1 'polypeptide(L)'
;MLALQAAQGSAERDGIRLNLTGAVKDLLTLEGFDLHSRLNGKELAEMGPMFGSDLPDLGPFEVSAKLSGSSKAIALDDFSAMVDKSDFKGMAKVEFLKRPKISVNLESSVIDFTALMKSLENGKQKPADKDKQKRRLFSDAPLPLDLLKKMDADIVLKARNIHAKDARLDFGHMTLKLQDHDFSIDKLEATYKET
;
A
#
# COMPACT_ATOMS: atom_id res chain seq x y z
N MET A 1 30.72 4.28 18.07
CA MET A 1 29.64 3.99 17.11
C MET A 1 29.10 2.62 17.44
N LEU A 2 27.83 2.51 17.82
CA LEU A 2 27.21 1.24 18.21
C LEU A 2 26.60 0.61 16.96
N ALA A 3 27.10 -0.56 16.54
CA ALA A 3 26.64 -1.25 15.34
C ALA A 3 26.03 -2.61 15.72
N LEU A 4 25.01 -3.05 14.97
CA LEU A 4 24.48 -4.41 15.01
C LEU A 4 24.84 -5.11 13.70
N GLN A 5 25.59 -6.21 13.76
CA GLN A 5 25.96 -6.96 12.55
C GLN A 5 25.05 -8.14 12.23
N ALA A 6 24.29 -8.61 13.23
CA ALA A 6 23.33 -9.71 13.10
C ALA A 6 22.07 -9.39 13.91
N ALA A 7 21.46 -8.24 13.60
CA ALA A 7 20.16 -7.86 14.15
C ALA A 7 19.12 -8.91 13.75
N GLN A 8 18.37 -9.38 14.73
CA GLN A 8 17.17 -10.19 14.52
C GLN A 8 16.10 -9.64 15.44
N GLY A 9 14.89 -9.49 14.94
CA GLY A 9 13.77 -8.98 15.69
C GLY A 9 12.47 -9.56 15.16
N SER A 10 11.56 -9.87 16.08
CA SER A 10 10.19 -10.21 15.73
C SER A 10 9.23 -9.39 16.57
N ALA A 11 8.09 -9.06 16.00
CA ALA A 11 6.99 -8.40 16.68
C ALA A 11 5.69 -9.05 16.25
N GLU A 12 4.78 -9.24 17.20
CA GLU A 12 3.45 -9.76 16.93
C GLU A 12 2.42 -8.87 17.62
N ARG A 13 1.40 -8.47 16.87
CA ARG A 13 0.29 -7.66 17.38
C ARG A 13 -0.96 -7.96 16.55
N ASP A 14 -2.08 -8.25 17.21
CA ASP A 14 -3.39 -8.39 16.57
C ASP A 14 -3.35 -9.37 15.37
N GLY A 15 -2.60 -10.48 15.48
CA GLY A 15 -2.45 -11.48 14.41
C GLY A 15 -1.45 -11.11 13.30
N ILE A 16 -0.89 -9.90 13.33
CA ILE A 16 0.15 -9.43 12.44
C ILE A 16 1.51 -9.82 13.02
N ARG A 17 2.34 -10.50 12.21
CA ARG A 17 3.70 -10.89 12.58
C ARG A 17 4.71 -10.25 11.66
N LEU A 18 5.65 -9.50 12.25
CA LEU A 18 6.82 -8.93 11.59
C LEU A 18 8.06 -9.69 12.03
N ASN A 19 8.90 -10.06 11.07
CA ASN A 19 10.25 -10.57 11.29
C ASN A 19 11.25 -9.69 10.53
N LEU A 20 12.36 -9.38 11.19
CA LEU A 20 13.47 -8.57 10.68
C LEU A 20 14.79 -9.28 10.93
N THR A 21 15.66 -9.33 9.94
CA THR A 21 17.03 -9.84 10.08
C THR A 21 18.01 -8.98 9.29
N GLY A 22 19.23 -8.80 9.76
CA GLY A 22 20.27 -8.08 9.01
C GLY A 22 21.23 -7.29 9.87
N ALA A 23 21.60 -6.09 9.44
CA ALA A 23 22.57 -5.25 10.12
C ALA A 23 22.14 -3.77 10.18
N VAL A 24 22.64 -3.06 11.19
CA VAL A 24 22.49 -1.62 11.37
C VAL A 24 23.86 -1.04 11.70
N LYS A 25 24.38 -0.17 10.82
CA LYS A 25 25.72 0.40 10.97
C LYS A 25 25.82 1.36 12.16
N ASP A 26 24.83 2.22 12.34
CA ASP A 26 24.69 3.06 13.54
C ASP A 26 23.31 2.86 14.16
N LEU A 27 23.26 2.14 15.28
CA LEU A 27 22.03 1.86 15.99
C LEU A 27 21.44 3.11 16.67
N LEU A 28 22.28 4.05 17.09
CA LEU A 28 21.82 5.22 17.83
C LEU A 28 21.12 6.22 16.91
N THR A 29 21.62 6.37 15.68
CA THR A 29 21.05 7.28 14.66
C THR A 29 20.13 6.57 13.67
N LEU A 30 20.06 5.23 13.73
CA LEU A 30 19.38 4.37 12.75
C LEU A 30 19.87 4.64 11.33
N GLU A 31 21.18 4.75 11.16
CA GLU A 31 21.82 4.99 9.87
C GLU A 31 22.51 3.73 9.33
N GLY A 32 22.42 3.52 8.02
CA GLY A 32 23.03 2.41 7.32
C GLY A 32 22.47 1.06 7.74
N PHE A 33 21.14 0.97 7.89
CA PHE A 33 20.50 -0.35 8.04
C PHE A 33 20.40 -1.05 6.68
N ASP A 34 20.56 -2.36 6.72
CA ASP A 34 20.31 -3.31 5.63
C ASP A 34 19.61 -4.52 6.28
N LEU A 35 18.30 -4.60 6.11
CA LEU A 35 17.44 -5.55 6.80
C LEU A 35 16.55 -6.29 5.80
N HIS A 36 16.43 -7.60 5.95
CA HIS A 36 15.36 -8.37 5.33
C HIS A 36 14.15 -8.34 6.25
N SER A 37 12.99 -8.06 5.68
CA SER A 37 11.73 -7.98 6.40
C SER A 37 10.71 -8.95 5.84
N ARG A 38 9.90 -9.52 6.74
CA ARG A 38 8.71 -10.30 6.38
C ARG A 38 7.58 -9.96 7.33
N LEU A 39 6.46 -9.55 6.77
CA LEU A 39 5.23 -9.17 7.48
C LEU A 39 4.09 -10.06 6.97
N ASN A 40 3.28 -10.62 7.85
CA ASN A 40 2.09 -11.39 7.48
C ASN A 40 0.95 -11.12 8.47
N GLY A 41 -0.29 -11.21 7.99
CA GLY A 41 -1.50 -11.06 8.80
C GLY A 41 -2.69 -11.79 8.16
N LYS A 42 -3.75 -11.98 8.95
CA LYS A 42 -4.94 -12.70 8.49
C LYS A 42 -5.95 -11.80 7.79
N GLU A 43 -5.93 -10.51 8.10
CA GLU A 43 -6.79 -9.50 7.49
C GLU A 43 -6.05 -8.16 7.37
N LEU A 44 -6.11 -7.51 6.21
CA LEU A 44 -5.43 -6.23 5.96
C LEU A 44 -5.98 -5.11 6.85
N ALA A 45 -7.28 -5.13 7.15
CA ALA A 45 -7.91 -4.15 8.02
C ALA A 45 -7.28 -4.10 9.42
N GLU A 46 -6.69 -5.20 9.91
CA GLU A 46 -5.98 -5.27 11.19
C GLU A 46 -4.75 -4.34 11.22
N MET A 47 -4.17 -3.97 10.06
CA MET A 47 -3.06 -3.02 9.99
C MET A 47 -3.51 -1.57 10.22
N GLY A 48 -4.79 -1.26 10.01
CA GLY A 48 -5.30 0.11 10.02
C GLY A 48 -4.92 0.94 11.26
N PRO A 49 -5.12 0.40 12.49
CA PRO A 49 -4.70 1.06 13.72
C PRO A 49 -3.20 1.39 13.80
N MET A 50 -2.33 0.65 13.11
CA MET A 50 -0.89 0.92 13.08
C MET A 50 -0.53 2.16 12.25
N PHE A 51 -1.35 2.47 11.24
CA PHE A 51 -1.15 3.62 10.33
C PHE A 51 -2.12 4.78 10.63
N GLY A 52 -2.98 4.64 11.63
CA GLY A 52 -3.99 5.65 11.98
C GLY A 52 -5.03 5.86 10.89
N SER A 53 -5.30 4.82 10.08
CA SER A 53 -6.22 4.87 8.95
C SER A 53 -7.07 3.61 8.91
N ASP A 54 -8.36 3.71 8.61
CA ASP A 54 -9.17 2.53 8.35
C ASP A 54 -8.76 1.91 7.00
N LEU A 55 -8.24 0.70 7.03
CA LEU A 55 -7.91 -0.07 5.83
C LEU A 55 -9.08 -0.99 5.46
N PRO A 56 -9.30 -1.23 4.16
CA PRO A 56 -10.38 -2.11 3.71
C PRO A 56 -10.10 -3.57 4.09
N ASP A 57 -11.19 -4.34 4.25
CA ASP A 57 -11.14 -5.80 4.43
C ASP A 57 -10.77 -6.46 3.10
N LEU A 58 -9.48 -6.75 2.92
CA LEU A 58 -8.94 -7.34 1.70
C LEU A 58 -8.47 -8.78 1.90
N GLY A 59 -8.69 -9.36 3.08
CA GLY A 59 -8.27 -10.72 3.40
C GLY A 59 -6.80 -10.80 3.85
N PRO A 60 -6.24 -12.03 3.86
CA PRO A 60 -4.90 -12.28 4.36
C PRO A 60 -3.86 -11.63 3.47
N PHE A 61 -2.76 -11.22 4.09
CA PHE A 61 -1.67 -10.58 3.38
C PHE A 61 -0.31 -11.10 3.85
N GLU A 62 0.65 -11.03 2.94
CA GLU A 62 2.05 -11.29 3.19
C GLU A 62 2.90 -10.31 2.40
N VAL A 63 3.91 -9.76 3.04
CA VAL A 63 4.84 -8.78 2.45
C VAL A 63 6.25 -9.19 2.83
N SER A 64 7.18 -9.09 1.88
CA SER A 64 8.61 -9.19 2.13
C SER A 64 9.35 -8.10 1.35
N ALA A 65 10.40 -7.56 1.95
CA ALA A 65 11.26 -6.58 1.28
C ALA A 65 12.65 -6.54 1.92
N LYS A 66 13.64 -6.15 1.12
CA LYS A 66 14.93 -5.69 1.61
C LYS A 66 14.85 -4.20 1.91
N LEU A 67 15.02 -3.84 3.18
CA LEU A 67 14.99 -2.48 3.68
C LEU A 67 16.42 -1.96 3.78
N SER A 68 16.70 -0.83 3.15
CA SER A 68 17.99 -0.15 3.31
C SER A 68 17.85 1.35 3.53
N GLY A 69 18.85 1.97 4.18
CA GLY A 69 18.94 3.42 4.27
C GLY A 69 19.13 3.95 5.69
N SER A 70 18.34 4.95 6.04
CA SER A 70 18.46 5.71 7.29
C SER A 70 17.12 6.25 7.78
N SER A 71 17.11 6.86 8.97
CA SER A 71 15.98 7.62 9.48
C SER A 71 15.46 8.74 8.55
N LYS A 72 16.27 9.19 7.58
CA LYS A 72 15.88 10.23 6.61
C LYS A 72 15.31 9.67 5.31
N ALA A 73 15.70 8.46 4.92
CA ALA A 73 15.25 7.85 3.68
C ALA A 73 15.36 6.34 3.76
N ILE A 74 14.29 5.65 3.36
CA ILE A 74 14.17 4.20 3.37
C ILE A 74 13.94 3.75 1.93
N ALA A 75 14.74 2.79 1.47
CA ALA A 75 14.51 2.06 0.25
C ALA A 75 13.98 0.66 0.60
N LEU A 76 13.00 0.21 -0.18
CA LEU A 76 12.43 -1.12 -0.16
C LEU A 76 12.75 -1.73 -1.51
N ASP A 77 13.78 -2.57 -1.55
CA ASP A 77 14.18 -3.34 -2.71
C ASP A 77 13.62 -4.76 -2.61
N ASP A 78 13.52 -5.44 -3.76
CA ASP A 78 12.96 -6.79 -3.85
C ASP A 78 11.61 -6.93 -3.13
N PHE A 79 10.79 -5.88 -3.20
CA PHE A 79 9.47 -5.86 -2.59
C PHE A 79 8.60 -6.92 -3.26
N SER A 80 7.94 -7.74 -2.46
CA SER A 80 6.94 -8.71 -2.88
C SER A 80 5.80 -8.68 -1.88
N ALA A 81 4.56 -8.60 -2.38
CA ALA A 81 3.37 -8.68 -1.56
C ALA A 81 2.32 -9.59 -2.20
N MET A 82 1.58 -10.30 -1.35
CA MET A 82 0.36 -11.02 -1.67
C MET A 82 -0.75 -10.44 -0.78
N VAL A 83 -1.89 -10.10 -1.36
CA VAL A 83 -3.09 -9.65 -0.64
C VAL A 83 -4.29 -10.36 -1.23
N ASP A 84 -4.88 -11.29 -0.48
CA ASP A 84 -5.86 -12.29 -0.96
C ASP A 84 -5.38 -12.95 -2.27
N LYS A 85 -5.94 -12.57 -3.41
CA LYS A 85 -5.61 -13.12 -4.74
C LYS A 85 -4.76 -12.21 -5.61
N SER A 86 -4.26 -11.10 -5.04
CA SER A 86 -3.46 -10.13 -5.77
C SER A 86 -1.98 -10.28 -5.43
N ASP A 87 -1.12 -10.22 -6.44
CA ASP A 87 0.33 -10.20 -6.29
C ASP A 87 0.91 -8.84 -6.68
N PHE A 88 1.95 -8.41 -5.97
CA PHE A 88 2.70 -7.19 -6.29
C PHE A 88 4.18 -7.43 -6.10
N LYS A 89 5.00 -6.92 -7.02
CA LYS A 89 6.46 -6.93 -6.91
C LYS A 89 7.03 -5.59 -7.33
N GLY A 90 8.21 -5.25 -6.83
CA GLY A 90 8.94 -4.09 -7.34
C GLY A 90 9.77 -3.43 -6.26
N MET A 91 9.64 -2.11 -6.17
CA MET A 91 10.43 -1.31 -5.24
C MET A 91 9.68 -0.07 -4.78
N ALA A 92 10.05 0.42 -3.61
CA ALA A 92 9.56 1.67 -3.07
C ALA A 92 10.69 2.45 -2.40
N LYS A 93 10.56 3.77 -2.36
CA LYS A 93 11.44 4.67 -1.62
C LYS A 93 10.59 5.68 -0.87
N VAL A 94 10.94 5.93 0.39
CA VAL A 94 10.33 6.95 1.22
C VAL A 94 11.41 7.91 1.68
N GLU A 95 11.22 9.21 1.44
CA GLU A 95 12.14 10.26 1.84
C GLU A 95 11.44 11.18 2.84
N PHE A 96 11.91 11.18 4.09
CA PHE A 96 11.33 11.94 5.21
C PHE A 96 11.89 13.37 5.27
N LEU A 97 11.59 14.16 4.24
CA LEU A 97 11.88 15.59 4.22
C LEU A 97 10.80 16.38 4.99
N LYS A 98 10.82 17.73 4.93
CA LYS A 98 9.73 18.57 5.48
C LYS A 98 8.34 18.14 5.00
N ARG A 99 8.29 17.63 3.77
CA ARG A 99 7.16 16.97 3.15
C ARG A 99 7.63 15.60 2.65
N PRO A 100 7.15 14.50 3.24
CA PRO A 100 7.57 13.17 2.82
C PRO A 100 7.29 12.94 1.34
N LYS A 101 8.25 12.35 0.63
CA LYS A 101 8.07 11.90 -0.76
C LYS A 101 8.08 10.38 -0.80
N ILE A 102 7.09 9.80 -1.44
CA ILE A 102 6.97 8.36 -1.66
C ILE A 102 7.15 8.10 -3.16
N SER A 103 8.04 7.20 -3.54
CA SER A 103 8.21 6.73 -4.92
C SER A 103 7.97 5.24 -4.95
N VAL A 104 7.08 4.77 -5.82
CA VAL A 104 6.66 3.37 -5.87
C VAL A 104 6.62 2.92 -7.32
N ASN A 105 7.28 1.79 -7.61
CA ASN A 105 7.18 1.13 -8.90
C ASN A 105 6.80 -0.33 -8.66
N LEU A 106 5.60 -0.68 -9.07
CA LEU A 106 5.02 -2.00 -8.84
C LEU A 106 4.60 -2.65 -10.15
N GLU A 107 4.85 -3.94 -10.22
CA GLU A 107 4.33 -4.84 -11.22
C GLU A 107 3.46 -5.91 -10.55
N SER A 108 2.38 -6.29 -11.22
CA SER A 108 1.42 -7.28 -10.75
C SER A 108 1.05 -8.23 -11.87
N SER A 109 1.02 -9.52 -11.57
CA SER A 109 0.49 -10.52 -12.50
C SER A 109 -1.04 -10.52 -12.47
N VAL A 110 -1.62 -10.43 -11.27
CA VAL A 110 -3.06 -10.38 -11.02
C VAL A 110 -3.37 -9.34 -9.94
N ILE A 111 -4.33 -8.46 -10.22
CA ILE A 111 -5.00 -7.63 -9.21
C ILE A 111 -6.46 -8.02 -9.17
N ASP A 112 -6.92 -8.52 -8.02
CA ASP A 112 -8.31 -8.89 -7.79
C ASP A 112 -9.00 -7.82 -6.92
N PHE A 113 -9.82 -6.98 -7.55
CA PHE A 113 -10.59 -5.94 -6.88
C PHE A 113 -11.90 -6.46 -6.26
N THR A 114 -12.21 -7.75 -6.37
CA THR A 114 -13.48 -8.31 -5.86
C THR A 114 -13.59 -8.14 -4.36
N ALA A 115 -12.51 -8.38 -3.61
CA ALA A 115 -12.48 -8.19 -2.16
C ALA A 115 -12.68 -6.71 -1.80
N LEU A 116 -11.97 -5.80 -2.48
CA LEU A 116 -12.11 -4.35 -2.27
C LEU A 116 -13.55 -3.88 -2.53
N MET A 117 -14.17 -4.29 -3.63
CA MET A 117 -15.55 -3.92 -3.95
C MET A 117 -16.55 -4.44 -2.90
N LYS A 118 -16.38 -5.68 -2.45
CA LYS A 118 -17.20 -6.24 -1.36
C LYS A 118 -17.01 -5.46 -0.05
N SER A 119 -15.78 -5.10 0.30
CA SER A 119 -15.50 -4.31 1.50
C SER A 119 -16.15 -2.91 1.42
N LEU A 120 -16.09 -2.25 0.26
CA LEU A 120 -16.75 -0.95 0.04
C LEU A 120 -18.29 -1.05 0.06
N GLU A 121 -18.86 -2.17 -0.39
CA GLU A 121 -20.30 -2.45 -0.25
C GLU A 121 -20.69 -2.64 1.24
N ASN A 122 -19.87 -3.37 1.99
CA ASN A 122 -20.09 -3.68 3.41
C ASN A 122 -19.85 -2.46 4.34
N GLY A 123 -18.95 -1.56 3.98
CA GLY A 123 -18.65 -0.31 4.71
C GLY A 123 -19.80 0.71 4.74
N LYS A 124 -20.93 0.45 4.06
CA LYS A 124 -22.12 1.32 4.03
C LYS A 124 -23.03 1.21 5.27
N GLN A 125 -22.58 0.63 6.38
CA GLN A 125 -23.37 0.56 7.62
C GLN A 125 -22.83 1.46 8.75
N LYS A 126 -22.94 2.77 8.54
CA LYS A 126 -23.51 3.67 9.56
C LYS A 126 -24.72 4.34 8.91
N PRO A 127 -25.94 4.22 9.47
CA PRO A 127 -27.12 4.84 8.88
C PRO A 127 -27.00 6.37 9.01
N ALA A 128 -26.58 7.03 7.94
CA ALA A 128 -27.00 8.39 7.69
C ALA A 128 -28.46 8.34 7.23
N ASP A 129 -29.26 9.18 7.86
CA ASP A 129 -30.70 9.38 7.70
C ASP A 129 -31.24 9.03 6.30
N LYS A 130 -32.10 8.00 6.25
CA LYS A 130 -32.66 7.42 5.02
C LYS A 130 -33.77 8.30 4.44
N ASP A 131 -33.47 9.53 4.03
CA ASP A 131 -34.48 10.35 3.35
C ASP A 131 -34.01 11.12 2.10
N LYS A 132 -32.76 10.94 1.65
CA LYS A 132 -32.27 11.62 0.44
C LYS A 132 -31.31 10.78 -0.41
N GLN A 133 -31.78 9.68 -1.00
CA GLN A 133 -31.01 8.99 -2.05
C GLN A 133 -31.77 8.93 -3.38
N LYS A 134 -31.71 10.04 -4.12
CA LYS A 134 -31.80 10.00 -5.59
C LYS A 134 -30.38 9.83 -6.14
N ARG A 135 -30.16 8.73 -6.89
CA ARG A 135 -29.07 8.48 -7.85
C ARG A 135 -27.84 9.39 -7.72
N ARG A 136 -26.82 8.95 -7.01
CA ARG A 136 -25.49 9.57 -7.04
C ARG A 136 -24.41 8.50 -7.12
N LEU A 137 -23.52 8.66 -8.10
CA LEU A 137 -22.41 7.73 -8.41
C LEU A 137 -21.17 7.96 -7.52
N PHE A 138 -21.23 8.93 -6.61
CA PHE A 138 -20.16 9.24 -5.66
C PHE A 138 -20.74 9.33 -4.24
N SER A 139 -20.00 8.81 -3.26
CA SER A 139 -20.35 8.85 -1.83
C SER A 139 -20.14 10.26 -1.27
N ASP A 140 -21.02 10.73 -0.37
CA ASP A 140 -20.91 12.03 0.33
C ASP A 140 -19.90 12.00 1.51
N ALA A 141 -19.20 10.89 1.72
CA ALA A 141 -18.07 10.85 2.66
C ALA A 141 -16.97 11.79 2.11
N PRO A 142 -16.52 12.81 2.86
CA PRO A 142 -15.43 13.66 2.40
C PRO A 142 -14.24 12.76 2.10
N LEU A 143 -13.76 12.80 0.86
CA LEU A 143 -12.50 12.14 0.50
C LEU A 143 -11.45 12.58 1.53
N PRO A 144 -10.64 11.66 2.09
CA PRO A 144 -9.59 12.02 3.04
C PRO A 144 -8.44 12.71 2.29
N LEU A 145 -8.70 13.90 1.76
CA LEU A 145 -7.76 14.76 1.03
C LEU A 145 -6.63 15.26 1.94
N ASP A 146 -6.72 15.01 3.25
CA ASP A 146 -5.67 15.33 4.22
C ASP A 146 -4.35 14.61 3.91
N LEU A 147 -4.40 13.43 3.27
CA LEU A 147 -3.19 12.75 2.79
C LEU A 147 -2.54 13.53 1.64
N LEU A 148 -3.34 14.11 0.73
CA LEU A 148 -2.83 14.88 -0.42
C LEU A 148 -2.02 16.10 0.02
N LYS A 149 -2.31 16.66 1.20
CA LYS A 149 -1.64 17.85 1.72
C LYS A 149 -0.34 17.59 2.47
N LYS A 150 -0.09 16.33 2.86
CA LYS A 150 0.99 16.00 3.81
C LYS A 150 2.19 15.36 3.13
N MET A 151 2.07 14.92 1.88
CA MET A 151 3.13 14.19 1.19
C MET A 151 3.10 14.45 -0.31
N ASP A 152 4.20 14.07 -0.96
CA ASP A 152 4.31 13.87 -2.39
C ASP A 152 4.36 12.38 -2.70
N ALA A 153 3.85 11.98 -3.87
CA ALA A 153 3.89 10.60 -4.32
C ALA A 153 4.11 10.50 -5.83
N ASP A 154 5.03 9.64 -6.25
CA ASP A 154 5.18 9.19 -7.64
C ASP A 154 4.91 7.68 -7.66
N ILE A 155 3.81 7.24 -8.28
CA ILE A 155 3.39 5.84 -8.28
C ILE A 155 3.25 5.36 -9.72
N VAL A 156 4.00 4.32 -10.06
CA VAL A 156 3.87 3.57 -11.31
C VAL A 156 3.38 2.17 -10.98
N LEU A 157 2.27 1.78 -11.57
CA LEU A 157 1.70 0.44 -11.43
C LEU A 157 1.47 -0.16 -12.81
N LYS A 158 2.00 -1.36 -13.02
CA LYS A 158 1.72 -2.19 -14.19
C LYS A 158 1.07 -3.49 -13.73
N ALA A 159 -0.05 -3.85 -14.34
CA ALA A 159 -0.78 -5.07 -14.04
C ALA A 159 -1.01 -5.85 -15.33
N ARG A 160 -0.95 -7.19 -15.31
CA ARG A 160 -1.25 -8.00 -16.50
C ARG A 160 -2.71 -8.44 -16.57
N ASN A 161 -3.28 -8.84 -15.45
CA ASN A 161 -4.66 -9.27 -15.35
C ASN A 161 -5.33 -8.52 -14.21
N ILE A 162 -6.46 -7.87 -14.50
CA ILE A 162 -7.26 -7.19 -13.49
C ILE A 162 -8.62 -7.86 -13.45
N HIS A 163 -8.96 -8.40 -12.28
CA HIS A 163 -10.25 -9.00 -12.01
C HIS A 163 -11.12 -8.02 -11.23
N ALA A 164 -12.31 -7.79 -11.75
CA ALA A 164 -13.38 -7.09 -11.09
C ALA A 164 -14.62 -8.01 -11.04
N LYS A 165 -15.64 -7.62 -10.28
CA LYS A 165 -16.86 -8.41 -10.04
C LYS A 165 -17.49 -8.91 -11.35
N ASP A 166 -17.63 -8.01 -12.31
CA ASP A 166 -18.32 -8.27 -13.59
C ASP A 166 -17.44 -7.92 -14.80
N ALA A 167 -16.11 -7.81 -14.61
CA ALA A 167 -15.20 -7.44 -15.68
C ALA A 167 -13.83 -8.10 -15.50
N ARG A 168 -13.23 -8.49 -16.62
CA ARG A 168 -11.82 -8.84 -16.71
C ARG A 168 -11.14 -7.86 -17.66
N LEU A 169 -10.04 -7.31 -17.22
CA LEU A 169 -9.21 -6.44 -18.04
C LEU A 169 -7.83 -7.06 -18.20
N ASP A 170 -7.37 -7.06 -19.44
CA ASP A 170 -5.99 -7.40 -19.79
C ASP A 170 -5.18 -6.10 -19.78
N PHE A 171 -3.98 -6.17 -19.20
CA PHE A 171 -2.98 -5.11 -19.16
C PHE A 171 -3.49 -3.76 -18.61
N GLY A 172 -3.08 -3.42 -17.40
CA GLY A 172 -3.21 -2.10 -16.81
C GLY A 172 -1.86 -1.40 -16.72
N HIS A 173 -1.77 -0.14 -17.18
CA HIS A 173 -0.67 0.74 -16.82
C HIS A 173 -1.24 2.03 -16.25
N MET A 174 -0.93 2.30 -14.99
CA MET A 174 -1.33 3.50 -14.29
C MET A 174 -0.10 4.24 -13.80
N THR A 175 -0.06 5.54 -14.05
CA THR A 175 0.92 6.47 -13.47
C THR A 175 0.14 7.54 -12.72
N LEU A 176 0.37 7.60 -11.41
CA LEU A 176 -0.22 8.59 -10.52
C LEU A 176 0.89 9.48 -10.00
N LYS A 177 0.57 10.76 -9.89
CA LYS A 177 1.46 11.74 -9.30
C LYS A 177 0.69 12.61 -8.33
N LEU A 178 1.25 12.78 -7.15
CA LEU A 178 0.82 13.75 -6.17
C LEU A 178 1.99 14.70 -5.98
N GLN A 179 1.85 15.91 -6.50
CA GLN A 179 2.86 16.94 -6.34
C GLN A 179 2.19 18.23 -5.90
N ASP A 180 2.72 18.85 -4.86
CA ASP A 180 2.24 20.17 -4.40
C ASP A 180 0.73 20.23 -4.16
N HIS A 181 0.18 19.17 -3.54
CA HIS A 181 -1.25 18.97 -3.26
C HIS A 181 -2.12 18.69 -4.49
N ASP A 182 -1.54 18.72 -5.68
CA ASP A 182 -2.21 18.39 -6.92
C ASP A 182 -2.04 16.90 -7.23
N PHE A 183 -3.17 16.22 -7.40
CA PHE A 183 -3.22 14.81 -7.78
C PHE A 183 -3.52 14.71 -9.27
N SER A 184 -2.58 14.17 -10.03
CA SER A 184 -2.73 13.89 -11.44
C SER A 184 -2.66 12.40 -11.73
N ILE A 185 -3.44 11.98 -12.72
CA ILE A 185 -3.32 10.68 -13.38
C ILE A 185 -2.63 10.96 -14.71
N ASP A 186 -1.31 10.80 -14.74
CA ASP A 186 -0.52 11.09 -15.94
C ASP A 186 -0.80 10.07 -17.05
N LYS A 187 -1.14 8.84 -16.64
CA LYS A 187 -1.46 7.75 -17.56
C LYS A 187 -2.41 6.75 -16.92
N LEU A 188 -3.45 6.35 -17.67
CA LEU A 188 -4.31 5.22 -17.36
C LEU A 188 -4.64 4.49 -18.66
N GLU A 189 -4.07 3.30 -18.84
CA GLU A 189 -4.35 2.41 -19.96
C GLU A 189 -4.87 1.09 -19.40
N ALA A 190 -6.00 0.61 -19.92
CA ALA A 190 -6.56 -0.70 -19.61
C ALA A 190 -7.24 -1.27 -20.85
N THR A 191 -7.04 -2.57 -21.12
CA THR A 191 -7.73 -3.24 -22.23
C THR A 191 -8.85 -4.11 -21.68
N TYR A 192 -10.09 -3.84 -22.06
CA TYR A 192 -11.21 -4.67 -21.67
C TYR A 192 -11.22 -5.98 -22.47
N LYS A 193 -11.45 -7.10 -21.80
CA LYS A 193 -11.70 -8.38 -22.46
C LYS A 193 -13.14 -8.79 -22.21
N GLU A 194 -13.92 -8.92 -23.28
CA GLU A 194 -15.26 -9.47 -23.22
C GLU A 194 -15.14 -10.96 -22.79
N THR A 195 -15.81 -11.31 -21.70
CA THR A 195 -15.84 -12.68 -21.15
C THR A 195 -16.97 -13.50 -21.74
#